data_AF-A0A8T1R363-F1
#
_entry.id   AF-A0A8T1R363-F1
#
_cell.length_a   1.000
_cell.length_b   1.000
_cell.length_c   1.000
_cell.angle_alpha   90.00
_cell.angle_beta   90.00
_cell.angle_gamma   90.00
#
_symmetry.space_group_name_H-M   'P 1'
#
loop_
_entity.id
_entity.type
_entity.pdbx_description
1 polymer ?
#
loop_
_entity_poly.entity_id
_entity_poly.type
_entity_poly.pdbx_seq_one_letter_code
_entity_poly.pdbx_strand_id
1 'polypeptide(L)'
;MCTCGSPASLRTSNTRRNPGRAFFGCSNYNMKGLPHCNFFKWADSDQEREQELVKIEIELLRKKDELQKTQEFQKTREELRKLEEEVRKTMEEVRH
;
A
#
# COMPACT_ATOMS: atom_id res chain seq x y z
N MET A 1 -24.45 -0.90 -4.11
CA MET A 1 -25.60 -1.85 -4.22
C MET A 1 -25.51 -2.84 -3.06
N CYS A 2 -26.62 -3.25 -2.45
CA CYS A 2 -26.65 -4.34 -1.46
C CYS A 2 -26.41 -5.70 -2.15
N THR A 3 -26.20 -6.77 -1.38
CA THR A 3 -26.13 -8.15 -1.92
C THR A 3 -27.46 -8.63 -2.53
N CYS A 4 -28.56 -7.94 -2.22
CA CYS A 4 -29.88 -8.15 -2.78
C CYS A 4 -30.16 -7.45 -4.13
N GLY A 5 -29.20 -6.70 -4.69
CA GLY A 5 -29.38 -5.94 -5.93
C GLY A 5 -30.06 -4.57 -5.77
N SER A 6 -30.68 -4.28 -4.62
CA SER A 6 -31.24 -2.96 -4.29
C SER A 6 -30.15 -1.92 -3.94
N PRO A 7 -30.44 -0.61 -4.01
CA PRO A 7 -29.54 0.42 -3.49
C PRO A 7 -29.25 0.22 -1.99
N ALA A 8 -28.00 0.45 -1.60
CA ALA A 8 -27.63 0.49 -0.19
C ALA A 8 -27.90 1.91 0.36
N SER A 9 -28.40 2.01 1.59
CA SER A 9 -28.70 3.28 2.24
C SER A 9 -27.64 3.62 3.28
N LEU A 10 -27.22 4.89 3.32
CA LEU A 10 -26.35 5.42 4.36
C LEU A 10 -27.14 5.54 5.67
N ARG A 11 -26.57 5.02 6.76
CA ARG A 11 -27.16 4.98 8.10
C ARG A 11 -26.09 5.30 9.15
N THR A 12 -26.52 5.73 10.33
CA THR A 12 -25.62 6.04 11.44
C THR A 12 -25.71 4.95 12.51
N SER A 13 -24.57 4.44 12.98
CA SER A 13 -24.51 3.44 14.05
C SER A 13 -24.83 4.07 15.40
N ASN A 14 -25.75 3.45 16.14
CA ASN A 14 -26.08 3.80 17.52
C ASN A 14 -25.51 2.79 18.53
N THR A 15 -24.56 1.95 18.09
CA THR A 15 -23.93 0.95 18.98
C THR A 15 -22.95 1.63 19.93
N ARG A 16 -22.81 1.10 21.16
CA ARG A 16 -21.83 1.63 22.14
C ARG A 16 -20.38 1.60 21.64
N ARG A 17 -20.04 0.63 20.77
CA ARG A 17 -18.69 0.47 20.23
C ARG A 17 -18.37 1.45 19.10
N ASN A 18 -19.37 1.82 18.29
CA ASN A 18 -19.19 2.71 17.15
C ASN A 18 -20.31 3.77 17.12
N PRO A 19 -20.44 4.62 18.15
CA PRO A 19 -21.50 5.63 18.19
C PRO A 19 -21.25 6.68 17.10
N GLY A 20 -22.28 7.03 16.33
CA GLY A 20 -22.21 8.08 15.32
C GLY A 20 -21.49 7.69 14.01
N ARG A 21 -20.87 6.51 13.92
CA ARG A 21 -20.15 6.08 12.69
C ARG A 21 -21.14 5.72 11.59
N ALA A 22 -20.93 6.25 10.38
CA ALA A 22 -21.80 6.01 9.25
C ALA A 22 -21.47 4.70 8.51
N PHE A 23 -22.50 3.97 8.09
CA PHE A 23 -22.39 2.71 7.34
C PHE A 23 -23.45 2.63 6.24
N PHE A 24 -23.13 1.91 5.17
CA PHE A 24 -24.08 1.51 4.15
C PHE A 24 -24.69 0.16 4.52
N GLY A 25 -26.02 0.09 4.52
CA GLY A 25 -26.79 -1.13 4.76
C GLY A 25 -27.87 -1.36 3.71
N CYS A 26 -28.53 -2.52 3.74
CA CYS A 26 -29.72 -2.75 2.91
C CYS A 26 -30.79 -1.68 3.21
N SER A 27 -31.42 -1.14 2.17
CA SER A 27 -32.52 -0.18 2.32
C SER A 27 -33.66 -0.75 3.17
N ASN A 28 -33.97 -2.04 2.98
CA ASN A 28 -35.04 -2.76 3.68
C ASN A 28 -34.64 -3.26 5.08
N TYR A 29 -33.40 -3.03 5.52
CA TYR A 29 -32.93 -3.48 6.83
C TYR A 29 -33.82 -2.94 7.97
N ASN A 30 -34.29 -3.83 8.83
CA ASN A 30 -35.24 -3.57 9.94
C ASN A 30 -36.61 -3.01 9.52
N MET A 31 -37.02 -3.15 8.25
CA MET A 31 -38.38 -2.83 7.83
C MET A 31 -39.29 -4.04 8.04
N LYS A 32 -40.39 -3.87 8.78
CA LYS A 32 -41.34 -4.96 9.07
C LYS A 32 -41.94 -5.51 7.77
N GLY A 33 -41.92 -6.84 7.63
CA GLY A 33 -42.56 -7.55 6.52
C GLY A 33 -41.82 -7.49 5.18
N LEU A 34 -40.63 -6.85 5.11
CA LEU A 34 -39.83 -6.81 3.89
C LEU A 34 -38.59 -7.71 4.01
N PRO A 35 -38.29 -8.53 2.98
CA PRO A 35 -37.03 -9.25 2.94
C PRO A 35 -35.87 -8.24 2.82
N HIS A 36 -34.81 -8.50 3.57
CA HIS A 36 -33.58 -7.73 3.51
C HIS A 36 -32.39 -8.68 3.54
N CYS A 37 -31.28 -8.23 2.96
CA CYS A 37 -30.00 -8.90 3.13
C CYS A 37 -29.23 -8.30 4.32
N ASN A 38 -28.15 -8.97 4.72
CA ASN A 38 -27.27 -8.52 5.80
C ASN A 38 -26.07 -7.72 5.27
N PHE A 39 -26.22 -7.02 4.13
CA PHE A 39 -25.18 -6.15 3.61
C PHE A 39 -24.83 -5.05 4.62
N PHE A 40 -23.53 -4.90 4.88
CA PHE A 40 -22.98 -3.91 5.78
C PHE A 40 -21.59 -3.48 5.30
N LYS A 41 -21.35 -2.18 5.15
CA LYS A 41 -20.02 -1.62 4.84
C LYS A 41 -19.87 -0.26 5.54
N TRP A 42 -18.78 -0.02 6.24
CA TRP A 42 -18.53 1.31 6.82
C TRP A 42 -18.31 2.36 5.73
N ALA A 43 -18.85 3.56 5.90
CA ALA A 43 -18.80 4.61 4.87
C ALA A 43 -17.39 5.18 4.66
N ASP A 44 -16.55 5.11 5.69
CA ASP A 44 -15.14 5.54 5.72
C ASP A 44 -14.16 4.42 5.31
N SER A 45 -14.64 3.20 5.03
CA SER A 45 -13.75 2.07 4.69
C SER A 45 -12.95 2.28 3.40
N ASP A 46 -13.47 3.06 2.45
CA ASP A 46 -12.74 3.41 1.23
C ASP A 46 -11.64 4.45 1.52
N GLN A 47 -11.88 5.37 2.47
CA GLN A 47 -10.88 6.33 2.94
C GLN A 47 -9.77 5.65 3.74
N GLU A 48 -10.10 4.70 4.61
CA GLU A 48 -9.10 3.88 5.33
C GLU A 48 -8.21 3.11 4.34
N ARG A 49 -8.82 2.52 3.30
CA ARG A 49 -8.08 1.83 2.23
C ARG A 49 -7.16 2.77 1.48
N GLU A 50 -7.65 3.96 1.10
CA GLU A 50 -6.86 4.97 0.39
C GLU A 50 -5.66 5.42 1.22
N GLN A 51 -5.85 5.68 2.51
CA GLN A 51 -4.76 6.02 3.42
C GLN A 51 -3.72 4.90 3.52
N GLU A 52 -4.15 3.64 3.54
CA GLU A 52 -3.24 2.51 3.57
C GLU A 52 -2.44 2.37 2.26
N LEU A 53 -3.09 2.61 1.11
CA LEU A 53 -2.40 2.62 -0.18
C LEU A 53 -1.33 3.72 -0.25
N VAL A 54 -1.61 4.92 0.27
CA VAL A 54 -0.65 6.02 0.33
C VAL A 54 0.56 5.65 1.20
N LYS A 55 0.36 4.97 2.34
CA LYS A 55 1.48 4.49 3.16
C LYS A 55 2.35 3.50 2.41
N ILE A 56 1.73 2.52 1.76
CA ILE A 56 2.43 1.51 0.96
C ILE A 56 3.24 2.18 -0.16
N GLU A 57 2.66 3.18 -0.84
CA GLU A 57 3.35 3.94 -1.89
C GLU A 57 4.58 4.68 -1.35
N ILE A 58 4.46 5.36 -0.20
CA ILE A 58 5.59 6.03 0.45
C ILE A 58 6.70 5.03 0.81
N GLU A 59 6.36 3.87 1.35
CA GLU A 59 7.32 2.83 1.69
C GLU A 59 8.02 2.25 0.46
N LEU A 60 7.26 2.00 -0.62
CA LEU A 60 7.81 1.53 -1.89
C LEU A 60 8.79 2.54 -2.49
N LEU A 61 8.46 3.84 -2.44
CA LEU A 61 9.34 4.89 -2.92
C LEU A 61 10.65 4.96 -2.12
N ARG A 62 10.58 4.83 -0.79
CA ARG A 62 11.79 4.76 0.06
C ARG A 62 12.64 3.54 -0.25
N LYS A 63 12.03 2.37 -0.38
CA LYS A 63 12.73 1.12 -0.74
C LYS A 63 13.36 1.19 -2.12
N LYS A 64 12.72 1.87 -3.07
CA LYS A 64 13.26 2.11 -4.40
C LYS A 64 14.53 2.97 -4.35
N ASP A 65 14.51 4.06 -3.58
CA ASP A 65 15.68 4.92 -3.38
C ASP A 65 16.85 4.17 -2.70
N GLU A 66 16.57 3.38 -1.66
CA GLU A 66 17.57 2.51 -1.00
C GLU A 66 18.20 1.50 -1.98
N LEU A 67 17.37 0.89 -2.83
CA LEU A 67 17.81 -0.06 -3.84
C LEU A 67 18.69 0.62 -4.90
N GLN A 68 18.31 1.82 -5.36
CA GLN A 68 19.11 2.59 -6.31
C GLN A 68 20.49 2.94 -5.74
N LYS A 69 20.55 3.44 -4.51
CA LYS A 69 21.83 3.72 -3.81
C LYS A 69 22.70 2.48 -3.69
N THR A 70 22.09 1.33 -3.38
CA THR A 70 22.81 0.05 -3.29
C THR A 70 23.38 -0.36 -4.64
N GLN A 71 22.61 -0.22 -5.72
CA GLN A 71 23.04 -0.53 -7.08
C GLN A 71 24.19 0.39 -7.54
N GLU A 72 24.09 1.69 -7.27
CA GLU A 72 25.17 2.65 -7.55
C GLU A 72 26.44 2.27 -6.81
N PHE A 73 26.34 1.99 -5.51
CA PHE A 73 27.50 1.56 -4.71
C PHE A 73 28.13 0.27 -5.25
N GLN A 74 27.30 -0.71 -5.65
CA GLN A 74 27.79 -1.95 -6.26
C GLN A 74 28.52 -1.69 -7.58
N LYS A 75 28.00 -0.80 -8.43
CA LYS A 75 28.63 -0.42 -9.69
C LYS A 75 29.98 0.25 -9.46
N THR A 76 30.04 1.25 -8.58
CA THR A 76 31.30 1.92 -8.21
C THR A 76 32.33 0.93 -7.66
N ARG A 77 31.88 -0.04 -6.84
CA ARG A 77 32.76 -1.08 -6.29
C ARG A 77 33.33 -2.00 -7.38
N GLU A 78 32.55 -2.29 -8.42
CA GLU A 78 33.03 -3.10 -9.54
C GLU A 78 34.03 -2.33 -10.42
N GLU A 79 33.78 -1.05 -10.67
CA GLU A 79 34.71 -0.15 -11.36
C GLU A 79 36.03 -0.02 -10.59
N LEU A 80 35.98 0.14 -9.27
CA LEU A 80 37.17 0.20 -8.43
C LEU A 80 38.01 -1.08 -8.51
N ARG A 81 37.37 -2.26 -8.50
CA ARG A 81 38.07 -3.55 -8.66
C ARG A 81 38.78 -3.66 -10.02
N LYS A 82 38.17 -3.16 -11.09
CA LYS A 82 38.79 -3.13 -12.43
C LYS A 82 40.01 -2.21 -12.44
N LEU A 83 39.90 -1.04 -11.82
CA LEU A 83 41.01 -0.11 -11.70
C LEU A 83 42.15 -0.66 -10.85
N GLU A 84 41.85 -1.34 -9.73
CA GLU A 84 42.85 -2.02 -8.89
C GLU A 84 43.64 -3.09 -9.69
N GLU A 85 42.94 -3.86 -10.53
CA GLU A 85 43.54 -4.86 -11.42
C GLU A 85 44.47 -4.20 -12.47
N GLU A 86 44.04 -3.09 -13.07
CA GLU A 86 44.82 -2.33 -14.06
C GLU A 86 46.07 -1.69 -13.45
N VAL A 87 45.94 -1.10 -12.26
CA VAL A 87 47.07 -0.54 -11.52
C VAL A 87 48.09 -1.64 -11.20
N ARG A 88 47.62 -2.81 -10.74
CA ARG A 88 48.51 -3.94 -10.44
C ARG A 88 49.31 -4.40 -11.66
N LYS A 89 48.66 -4.54 -12.81
CA LYS A 89 49.33 -4.90 -14.08
C LYS A 89 50.37 -3.87 -14.49
N THR A 90 50.01 -2.58 -14.47
CA THR A 90 50.93 -1.49 -14.79
C THR A 90 52.15 -1.48 -13.86
N MET A 91 51.95 -1.74 -12.57
CA MET A 91 53.05 -1.83 -11.60
C MET A 91 54.00 -3.01 -11.87
N GLU A 92 53.47 -4.15 -12.34
CA GLU A 92 54.28 -5.30 -12.73
C GLU A 92 55.11 -5.03 -14.01
N GLU A 93 54.53 -4.31 -14.97
CA GLU A 93 55.21 -3.89 -16.21
C GLU A 93 56.36 -2.91 -15.94
N VAL A 94 56.15 -1.90 -15.08
CA VAL A 94 57.19 -0.92 -14.71
C VAL A 94 58.34 -1.55 -13.92
N ARG A 95 58.13 -2.71 -13.31
CA ARG A 95 59.14 -3.41 -12.51
C ARG A 95 60.16 -4.20 -13.36
N HIS A 96 59.86 -4.44 -14.64
CA HIS A 96 60.74 -5.12 -15.60
C HIS A 96 61.54 -4.11 -16.43
#